data_AF-A0A124FM42-F1
#
_entry.id   AF-A0A124FM42-F1
#
_cell.length_a   1.000
_cell.length_b   1.000
_cell.length_c   1.000
_cell.angle_alpha   90.00
_cell.angle_beta   90.00
_cell.angle_gamma   90.00
#
_symmetry.space_group_name_H-M   'P 1'
#
loop_
_entity.id
_entity.type
_entity.pdbx_description
1 polymer ?
#
loop_
_entity_poly.entity_id
_entity_poly.type
_entity_poly.pdbx_seq_one_letter_code
_entity_poly.pdbx_strand_id
1 'polypeptide(L)'
;MQMMTSPRVSLIIIQYGNTELLWNLLISLERHADRELVSEVIVVNNGLALGEECRAKLEAYKVLTIRVVDNSKKSYASGVNFGVAAAKGNMLIIANNDIEWIPNSSIRMLIDHFQQDPLICIVGPQLIYPNGNWQRSYGRFSSLREAIISLAMFDSIWHGVLIAAFRYNWWFARKARAVDYVDGAFMVIKRHCFEEIGGFDESYTFYGEEMDFCWRAWKCGRKVVFIPNVKVMHIRGASSTTDALADYTIRLINAKQKFVKKNFGQRRARLYGCLVQMAFFERYILYSFIAKLIRSPNWQQRAFQAHARFQAVKGVGLC
;
A
#
# COMPACT_ATOMS: atom_id res chain seq x y z
N MET A 1 -17.86 32.70 -8.26
CA MET A 1 -17.42 31.44 -8.90
C MET A 1 -15.90 31.42 -8.78
N GLN A 2 -15.36 30.74 -7.77
CA GLN A 2 -13.91 30.70 -7.54
C GLN A 2 -13.30 29.87 -8.68
N MET A 3 -12.49 30.49 -9.54
CA MET A 3 -11.74 29.75 -10.55
C MET A 3 -10.84 28.77 -9.80
N MET A 4 -11.17 27.47 -9.83
CA MET A 4 -10.30 26.45 -9.28
C MET A 4 -9.05 26.43 -10.15
N THR A 5 -7.95 26.94 -9.59
CA THR A 5 -6.63 26.73 -10.17
C THR A 5 -6.42 25.23 -10.36
N SER A 6 -5.97 24.83 -11.54
CA SER A 6 -5.68 23.42 -11.83
C SER A 6 -4.80 22.84 -10.71
N PRO A 7 -5.13 21.64 -10.18
CA PRO A 7 -4.39 21.07 -9.06
C PRO A 7 -2.93 20.85 -9.47
N ARG A 8 -2.00 21.34 -8.65
CA ARG A 8 -0.57 21.07 -8.80
C ARG A 8 -0.28 19.73 -8.12
N VAL A 9 0.08 18.74 -8.90
CA VAL A 9 0.32 17.38 -8.42
C VAL A 9 1.81 17.13 -8.29
N SER A 10 2.27 16.76 -7.09
CA SER A 10 3.62 16.25 -6.88
C SER A 10 3.57 14.72 -6.78
N LEU A 11 4.32 14.04 -7.64
CA LEU A 11 4.51 12.59 -7.56
C LEU A 11 5.74 12.28 -6.71
N ILE A 12 5.54 11.70 -5.54
CA ILE A 12 6.58 11.26 -4.61
C ILE A 12 6.79 9.77 -4.82
N ILE A 13 7.95 9.40 -5.36
CA ILE A 13 8.35 8.03 -5.62
C ILE A 13 9.30 7.59 -4.52
N ILE A 14 8.91 6.57 -3.75
CA ILE A 14 9.79 5.95 -2.76
C ILE A 14 10.66 4.91 -3.48
N GLN A 15 11.91 5.27 -3.74
CA GLN A 15 12.87 4.44 -4.47
C GLN A 15 13.68 3.57 -3.52
N TYR A 16 13.58 2.25 -3.69
CA TYR A 16 14.41 1.26 -3.02
C TYR A 16 14.72 0.08 -3.95
N GLY A 17 15.99 -0.31 -4.02
CA GLY A 17 16.42 -1.46 -4.82
C GLY A 17 16.49 -1.16 -6.31
N ASN A 18 15.86 -2.01 -7.14
CA ASN A 18 16.03 -2.00 -8.59
C ASN A 18 15.63 -0.64 -9.21
N THR A 19 16.58 0.01 -9.89
CA THR A 19 16.39 1.29 -10.58
C THR A 19 15.72 1.13 -11.95
N GLU A 20 15.70 -0.06 -12.54
CA GLU A 20 14.96 -0.33 -13.78
C GLU A 20 13.45 -0.14 -13.57
N LEU A 21 12.93 -0.52 -12.39
CA LEU A 21 11.53 -0.31 -12.04
C LEU A 21 11.18 1.18 -12.02
N LEU A 22 12.06 2.01 -11.43
CA LEU A 22 11.92 3.47 -11.47
C LEU A 22 11.89 4.00 -12.90
N TRP A 23 12.74 3.48 -13.78
CA TRP A 23 12.74 3.89 -15.19
C TRP A 23 11.47 3.48 -15.91
N ASN A 24 10.97 2.26 -15.69
CA ASN A 24 9.70 1.82 -16.25
C ASN A 24 8.54 2.69 -15.78
N LEU A 25 8.53 3.06 -14.48
CA LEU A 25 7.55 3.99 -13.92
C LEU A 25 7.59 5.34 -14.66
N LEU A 26 8.76 5.96 -14.77
CA LEU A 26 8.92 7.27 -15.41
C LEU A 26 8.50 7.24 -16.88
N ILE A 27 8.91 6.20 -17.62
CA ILE A 27 8.54 6.01 -19.03
C ILE A 27 7.04 5.76 -19.18
N SER A 28 6.43 4.97 -18.29
CA SER A 28 4.99 4.71 -18.32
C SER A 28 4.19 6.00 -18.10
N LEU A 29 4.63 6.86 -17.18
CA LEU A 29 4.01 8.17 -16.95
C LEU A 29 4.23 9.10 -18.13
N GLU A 30 5.45 9.20 -18.66
CA GLU A 30 5.78 10.04 -19.83
C GLU A 30 4.85 9.76 -21.01
N ARG A 31 4.58 8.49 -21.28
CA ARG A 31 3.73 8.04 -22.40
C ARG A 31 2.23 8.13 -22.10
N HIS A 32 1.84 8.42 -20.86
CA HIS A 32 0.44 8.45 -20.44
C HIS A 32 -0.13 9.88 -20.49
N ALA A 33 -1.43 10.01 -20.72
CA ALA A 33 -2.12 11.31 -20.73
C ALA A 33 -2.03 12.04 -19.37
N ASP A 34 -1.76 11.32 -18.29
CA ASP A 34 -1.57 11.87 -16.93
C ASP A 34 -0.19 12.53 -16.74
N ARG A 35 0.69 12.51 -17.74
CA ARG A 35 1.94 13.27 -17.74
C ARG A 35 1.70 14.75 -17.42
N GLU A 36 0.78 15.38 -18.14
CA GLU A 36 0.44 16.81 -18.00
C GLU A 36 -0.22 17.15 -16.67
N LEU A 37 -0.65 16.11 -15.95
CA LEU A 37 -1.23 16.20 -14.63
C LEU A 37 -0.16 16.38 -13.54
N VAL A 38 1.02 15.78 -13.73
CA VAL A 38 2.10 15.73 -12.75
C VAL A 38 3.01 16.94 -12.95
N SER A 39 2.97 17.87 -12.00
CA SER A 39 3.74 19.11 -12.06
C SER A 39 5.23 18.91 -11.73
N GLU A 40 5.53 17.96 -10.85
CA GLU A 40 6.89 17.58 -10.49
C GLU A 40 6.96 16.14 -9.99
N VAL A 41 8.13 15.55 -10.09
CA VAL A 41 8.46 14.22 -9.57
C VAL A 41 9.57 14.33 -8.55
N ILE A 42 9.39 13.67 -7.41
CA ILE A 42 10.33 13.65 -6.31
C ILE A 42 10.72 12.21 -6.07
N VAL A 43 11.93 11.86 -6.47
CA VAL A 43 12.50 10.53 -6.26
C VAL A 43 13.19 10.54 -4.90
N VAL A 44 12.62 9.82 -3.94
CA VAL A 44 13.19 9.68 -2.60
C VAL A 44 14.06 8.44 -2.56
N ASN A 45 15.38 8.63 -2.51
CA ASN A 45 16.34 7.55 -2.31
C ASN A 45 16.21 6.99 -0.89
N ASN A 46 15.58 5.82 -0.74
CA ASN A 46 15.15 5.25 0.52
C ASN A 46 16.05 4.09 1.02
N GLY A 47 17.37 4.26 0.95
CA GLY A 47 18.32 3.42 1.70
C GLY A 47 19.39 2.73 0.85
N LEU A 48 19.04 2.21 -0.33
CA LEU A 48 20.01 1.70 -1.30
C LEU A 48 20.39 2.81 -2.27
N ALA A 49 21.67 3.16 -2.32
CA ALA A 49 22.16 4.27 -3.14
C ALA A 49 21.77 4.11 -4.60
N LEU A 50 21.18 5.16 -5.18
CA LEU A 50 20.80 5.23 -6.60
C LEU A 50 21.97 5.02 -7.58
N GLY A 51 23.21 5.20 -7.13
CA GLY A 51 24.39 5.24 -8.00
C GLY A 51 24.50 6.57 -8.76
N GLU A 52 25.72 6.97 -9.11
CA GLU A 52 25.98 8.24 -9.79
C GLU A 52 25.35 8.28 -11.18
N GLU A 53 25.41 7.18 -11.92
CA GLU A 53 24.81 7.08 -13.27
C GLU A 53 23.29 7.31 -13.23
N CYS A 54 22.58 6.71 -12.28
CA CYS A 54 21.13 6.91 -12.16
C CYS A 54 20.81 8.36 -11.80
N ARG A 55 21.57 8.97 -10.87
CA ARG A 55 21.39 10.39 -10.53
C ARG A 55 21.61 11.30 -11.74
N ALA A 56 22.70 11.11 -12.48
CA ALA A 56 22.99 11.86 -13.69
C ALA A 56 21.88 11.72 -14.73
N LYS A 57 21.35 10.50 -14.93
CA LYS A 57 20.19 10.26 -15.81
C LYS A 57 18.94 10.99 -15.33
N LEU A 58 18.64 11.00 -14.03
CA LEU A 58 17.48 11.70 -13.46
C LEU A 58 17.60 13.22 -13.60
N GLU A 59 18.80 13.78 -13.40
CA GLU A 59 19.09 15.21 -13.57
C GLU A 59 19.02 15.67 -15.05
N ALA A 60 19.44 14.79 -15.96
CA ALA A 60 19.37 15.03 -17.39
C ALA A 60 17.95 14.90 -17.96
N TYR A 61 17.03 14.24 -17.25
CA TYR A 61 15.67 13.98 -17.72
C TYR A 61 14.84 15.27 -17.84
N LYS A 62 14.60 15.74 -19.08
CA LYS A 62 13.90 17.02 -19.34
C LYS A 62 12.39 16.89 -19.52
N VAL A 63 11.94 15.67 -19.71
CA VAL A 63 10.54 15.31 -19.96
C VAL A 63 9.69 15.64 -18.75
N LEU A 64 10.18 15.39 -17.54
CA LEU A 64 9.53 15.69 -16.26
C LEU A 64 10.46 16.53 -15.39
N THR A 65 9.91 17.40 -14.55
CA THR A 65 10.71 18.10 -13.53
C THR A 65 11.01 17.13 -12.40
N ILE A 66 12.20 16.54 -12.38
CA ILE A 66 12.62 15.56 -11.38
C ILE A 66 13.52 16.20 -10.32
N ARG A 67 13.27 15.88 -9.05
CA ARG A 67 14.16 16.15 -7.92
C ARG A 67 14.49 14.87 -7.19
N VAL A 68 15.75 14.67 -6.83
CA VAL A 68 16.18 13.57 -5.96
C VAL A 68 16.33 14.07 -4.52
N VAL A 69 15.81 13.32 -3.56
CA VAL A 69 15.91 13.59 -2.12
C VAL A 69 16.44 12.35 -1.42
N ASP A 70 17.41 12.53 -0.54
CA ASP A 70 17.99 11.43 0.22
C ASP A 70 17.31 11.28 1.59
N ASN A 71 16.76 10.09 1.85
CA ASN A 71 16.16 9.77 3.14
C ASN A 71 17.22 9.20 4.09
N SER A 72 17.72 10.03 5.00
CA SER A 72 18.74 9.63 5.98
C SER A 72 18.24 8.60 7.02
N LYS A 73 16.93 8.52 7.27
CA LYS A 73 16.31 7.64 8.27
C LYS A 73 15.96 6.24 7.73
N LYS A 74 15.97 6.06 6.40
CA LYS A 74 15.82 4.76 5.72
C LYS A 74 14.57 3.93 6.09
N SER A 75 13.49 4.57 6.55
CA SER A 75 12.17 3.95 6.69
C SER A 75 11.23 4.41 5.59
N TYR A 76 10.21 3.60 5.28
CA TYR A 76 9.20 4.00 4.30
C TYR A 76 8.46 5.28 4.74
N ALA A 77 8.01 5.32 6.00
CA ALA A 77 7.33 6.46 6.60
C ALA A 77 8.17 7.75 6.54
N SER A 78 9.46 7.68 6.88
CA SER A 78 10.32 8.86 6.78
C SER A 78 10.54 9.24 5.31
N GLY A 79 10.68 8.28 4.41
CA GLY A 79 10.83 8.54 2.98
C GLY A 79 9.65 9.34 2.42
N VAL A 80 8.42 8.95 2.79
CA VAL A 80 7.21 9.72 2.45
C VAL A 80 7.29 11.13 3.01
N ASN A 81 7.64 11.30 4.29
CA ASN A 81 7.74 12.62 4.92
C ASN A 81 8.80 13.52 4.25
N PHE A 82 9.99 12.98 3.95
CA PHE A 82 11.06 13.70 3.23
C PHE A 82 10.61 14.13 1.83
N GLY A 83 9.93 13.23 1.11
CA GLY A 83 9.40 13.52 -0.23
C GLY A 83 8.33 14.60 -0.20
N VAL A 84 7.38 14.52 0.73
CA VAL A 84 6.32 15.54 0.88
C VAL A 84 6.89 16.89 1.32
N ALA A 85 7.89 16.90 2.20
CA ALA A 85 8.57 18.14 2.60
C ALA A 85 9.25 18.85 1.42
N ALA A 86 9.76 18.11 0.44
CA ALA A 86 10.35 18.66 -0.78
C ALA A 86 9.32 19.05 -1.85
N ALA A 87 8.07 18.61 -1.71
CA ALA A 87 7.01 18.82 -2.69
C ALA A 87 6.46 20.25 -2.68
N LYS A 88 5.90 20.71 -3.80
CA LYS A 88 5.25 22.03 -3.95
C LYS A 88 3.78 21.93 -4.38
N GLY A 89 3.33 20.75 -4.79
CA GLY A 89 1.95 20.48 -5.20
C GLY A 89 0.97 20.50 -4.03
N ASN A 90 -0.27 20.91 -4.30
CA ASN A 90 -1.38 20.85 -3.33
C ASN A 90 -2.06 19.47 -3.31
N MET A 91 -1.78 18.63 -4.31
CA MET A 91 -2.12 17.21 -4.35
C MET A 91 -0.82 16.40 -4.36
N LEU A 92 -0.76 15.40 -3.49
CA LEU A 92 0.40 14.53 -3.31
C LEU A 92 0.03 13.14 -3.82
N ILE A 93 0.86 12.56 -4.68
CA ILE A 93 0.78 11.14 -5.01
C ILE A 93 1.96 10.46 -4.35
N ILE A 94 1.68 9.51 -3.45
CA ILE A 94 2.71 8.62 -2.90
C ILE A 94 2.68 7.35 -3.74
N ALA A 95 3.82 6.96 -4.29
CA ALA A 95 3.96 5.77 -5.12
C ALA A 95 5.24 5.01 -4.77
N ASN A 96 5.18 3.68 -4.85
CA ASN A 96 6.39 2.85 -4.93
C ASN A 96 7.04 2.99 -6.31
N ASN A 97 8.30 2.60 -6.41
CA ASN A 97 9.05 2.61 -7.68
C ASN A 97 8.64 1.51 -8.67
N ASP A 98 7.85 0.53 -8.26
CA ASP A 98 7.37 -0.59 -9.08
C ASP A 98 5.91 -0.41 -9.54
N ILE A 99 5.50 0.85 -9.65
CA ILE A 99 4.23 1.30 -10.20
C ILE A 99 4.37 1.62 -11.69
N GLU A 100 3.37 1.27 -12.48
CA GLU A 100 3.26 1.71 -13.87
C GLU A 100 1.84 2.21 -14.20
N TRP A 101 1.79 3.28 -14.99
CA TRP A 101 0.55 3.77 -15.57
C TRP A 101 0.09 2.84 -16.67
N ILE A 102 -1.19 2.46 -16.65
CA ILE A 102 -1.76 1.60 -17.68
C ILE A 102 -2.56 2.43 -18.69
N PRO A 103 -2.61 2.03 -19.97
CA PRO A 103 -3.44 2.68 -20.96
C PRO A 103 -4.92 2.73 -20.54
N ASN A 104 -5.63 3.80 -20.93
CA ASN A 104 -7.07 3.98 -20.72
C ASN A 104 -7.51 4.06 -19.24
N SER A 105 -6.60 4.38 -18.31
CA SER A 105 -6.91 4.61 -16.91
C SER A 105 -6.24 5.88 -16.44
N SER A 106 -7.02 6.88 -16.03
CA SER A 106 -6.49 8.18 -15.64
C SER A 106 -6.65 8.44 -14.14
N ILE A 107 -5.55 8.83 -13.50
CA ILE A 107 -5.54 9.29 -12.11
C ILE A 107 -6.27 10.63 -11.92
N ARG A 108 -6.62 11.34 -13.00
CA ARG A 108 -7.52 12.51 -12.98
C ARG A 108 -8.78 12.23 -12.17
N MET A 109 -9.39 11.05 -12.40
CA MET A 109 -10.61 10.65 -11.72
C MET A 109 -10.44 10.53 -10.20
N LEU A 110 -9.24 10.20 -9.71
CA LEU A 110 -8.93 10.21 -8.27
C LEU A 110 -8.95 11.64 -7.72
N ILE A 111 -8.32 12.56 -8.46
CA ILE A 111 -8.20 13.97 -8.08
C ILE A 111 -9.57 14.65 -8.10
N ASP A 112 -10.37 14.42 -9.13
CA ASP A 112 -11.69 15.02 -9.28
C ASP A 112 -12.65 14.53 -8.18
N HIS A 113 -12.44 13.31 -7.66
CA HIS A 113 -13.26 12.76 -6.58
C HIS A 113 -13.20 13.60 -5.29
N PHE A 114 -12.11 14.34 -5.08
CA PHE A 114 -11.97 15.25 -3.94
C PHE A 114 -12.97 16.41 -3.95
N GLN A 115 -13.56 16.74 -5.11
CA GLN A 115 -14.57 17.79 -5.25
C GLN A 115 -15.96 17.32 -4.79
N GLN A 116 -16.20 16.01 -4.73
CA GLN A 116 -17.50 15.44 -4.39
C GLN A 116 -17.83 15.55 -2.89
N ASP A 117 -16.80 15.52 -2.04
CA ASP A 117 -16.95 15.61 -0.60
C ASP A 117 -15.70 16.25 0.02
N PRO A 118 -15.82 17.43 0.66
CA PRO A 118 -14.72 18.12 1.32
C PRO A 118 -14.01 17.30 2.41
N LEU A 119 -14.69 16.31 3.00
CA LEU A 119 -14.12 15.43 4.03
C LEU A 119 -13.15 14.40 3.45
N ILE A 120 -13.20 14.12 2.14
CA ILE A 120 -12.26 13.19 1.50
C ILE A 120 -10.87 13.80 1.49
N CYS A 121 -9.93 13.12 2.14
CA CYS A 121 -8.52 13.53 2.23
C CYS A 121 -7.57 12.60 1.50
N ILE A 122 -7.92 11.32 1.41
CA ILE A 122 -7.08 10.27 0.86
C ILE A 122 -7.91 9.43 -0.09
N VAL A 123 -7.38 9.18 -1.29
CA VAL A 123 -7.99 8.27 -2.25
C VAL A 123 -6.98 7.26 -2.78
N GLY A 124 -7.43 6.03 -3.04
CA GLY A 124 -6.60 4.97 -3.60
C GLY A 124 -7.27 4.31 -4.81
N PRO A 125 -6.50 3.95 -5.86
CA PRO A 125 -7.01 3.24 -7.02
C PRO A 125 -7.10 1.73 -6.76
N GLN A 126 -7.62 1.01 -7.75
CA GLN A 126 -7.46 -0.42 -7.87
C GLN A 126 -6.06 -0.78 -8.39
N LEU A 127 -5.26 -1.44 -7.58
CA LEU A 127 -3.98 -1.98 -8.04
C LEU A 127 -4.20 -3.26 -8.85
N ILE A 128 -3.38 -3.48 -9.88
CA ILE A 128 -3.40 -4.71 -10.67
C ILE A 128 -1.99 -5.28 -10.84
N TYR A 129 -1.89 -6.60 -10.91
CA TYR A 129 -0.64 -7.28 -11.26
C TYR A 129 -0.32 -7.14 -12.75
N PRO A 130 0.91 -7.41 -13.20
CA PRO A 130 1.29 -7.35 -14.62
C PRO A 130 0.48 -8.25 -15.56
N ASN A 131 -0.03 -9.35 -15.04
CA ASN A 131 -0.95 -10.24 -15.76
C ASN A 131 -2.41 -9.72 -15.82
N GLY A 132 -2.65 -8.48 -15.40
CA GLY A 132 -3.98 -7.85 -15.36
C GLY A 132 -4.88 -8.31 -14.22
N ASN A 133 -4.43 -9.25 -13.38
CA ASN A 133 -5.25 -9.76 -12.29
C ASN A 133 -5.43 -8.73 -11.18
N TRP A 134 -6.57 -8.82 -10.49
CA TRP A 134 -6.88 -8.01 -9.33
C TRP A 134 -5.82 -8.15 -8.23
N GLN A 135 -5.36 -7.02 -7.71
CA GLN A 135 -4.52 -6.95 -6.53
C GLN A 135 -5.27 -6.19 -5.43
N ARG A 136 -5.27 -6.69 -4.20
CA ARG A 136 -5.82 -5.93 -3.08
C ARG A 136 -5.07 -4.60 -2.94
N SER A 137 -5.80 -3.49 -2.81
CA SER A 137 -5.27 -2.12 -2.68
C SER A 137 -5.88 -1.30 -1.54
N TYR A 138 -6.66 -1.96 -0.68
CA TYR A 138 -7.26 -1.37 0.51
C TYR A 138 -7.49 -2.44 1.57
N GLY A 139 -7.65 -2.03 2.83
CA GLY A 139 -7.88 -2.96 3.92
C GLY A 139 -8.74 -2.46 5.05
N ARG A 140 -8.64 -3.18 6.18
CA ARG A 140 -9.42 -2.96 7.40
C ARG A 140 -8.47 -2.77 8.58
N PHE A 141 -8.82 -1.90 9.52
CA PHE A 141 -7.97 -1.63 10.68
C PHE A 141 -7.75 -2.88 11.52
N SER A 142 -6.50 -3.07 11.92
CA SER A 142 -6.16 -4.18 12.81
C SER A 142 -6.84 -4.00 14.16
N SER A 143 -7.61 -5.00 14.58
CA SER A 143 -8.39 -4.97 15.82
C SER A 143 -8.68 -6.40 16.29
N LEU A 144 -9.18 -6.54 17.52
CA LEU A 144 -9.63 -7.85 18.02
C LEU A 144 -10.75 -8.43 17.16
N ARG A 145 -11.67 -7.59 16.69
CA ARG A 145 -12.75 -8.01 15.78
C ARG A 145 -12.17 -8.61 14.50
N GLU A 146 -11.23 -7.93 13.86
CA GLU A 146 -10.61 -8.45 12.64
C GLU A 146 -9.78 -9.71 12.89
N ALA A 147 -9.13 -9.84 14.06
CA ALA A 147 -8.44 -11.07 14.43
C ALA A 147 -9.40 -12.25 14.64
N ILE A 148 -10.57 -12.02 15.24
CA ILE A 148 -11.63 -13.05 15.37
C ILE A 148 -12.18 -13.44 14.00
N ILE A 149 -12.46 -12.47 13.12
CA ILE A 149 -12.91 -12.72 11.73
C ILE A 149 -11.86 -13.56 10.98
N SER A 150 -10.58 -13.26 11.17
CA SER A 150 -9.48 -14.01 10.57
C SER A 150 -9.36 -15.43 11.12
N LEU A 151 -9.55 -15.63 12.43
CA LEU A 151 -9.58 -16.96 13.05
C LEU A 151 -10.78 -17.80 12.58
N ALA A 152 -11.91 -17.17 12.30
CA ALA A 152 -13.09 -17.81 11.74
C ALA A 152 -13.02 -18.01 10.21
N MET A 153 -11.87 -17.75 9.58
CA MET A 153 -11.61 -17.82 8.14
C MET A 153 -12.50 -16.93 7.24
N PHE A 154 -13.34 -16.07 7.81
CA PHE A 154 -14.21 -15.19 7.02
C PHE A 154 -13.41 -14.21 6.17
N ASP A 155 -12.20 -13.84 6.59
CA ASP A 155 -11.28 -13.03 5.79
C ASP A 155 -10.85 -13.71 4.49
N SER A 156 -10.61 -15.02 4.53
CA SER A 156 -10.13 -15.84 3.43
C SER A 156 -11.26 -16.13 2.44
N ILE A 157 -12.46 -16.44 2.95
CA ILE A 157 -13.68 -16.58 2.14
C ILE A 157 -14.00 -15.26 1.45
N TRP A 158 -14.01 -14.15 2.20
CA TRP A 158 -14.29 -12.83 1.65
C TRP A 158 -13.27 -12.40 0.61
N HIS A 159 -11.99 -12.75 0.78
CA HIS A 159 -10.97 -12.49 -0.23
C HIS A 159 -11.27 -13.22 -1.55
N GLY A 160 -11.73 -14.47 -1.50
CA GLY A 160 -12.20 -15.20 -2.68
C GLY A 160 -13.39 -14.54 -3.36
N VAL A 161 -14.36 -14.04 -2.56
CA VAL A 161 -15.50 -13.27 -3.06
C VAL A 161 -15.04 -11.99 -3.75
N LEU A 162 -14.08 -11.26 -3.20
CA LEU A 162 -13.53 -10.06 -3.82
C LEU A 162 -12.85 -10.39 -5.16
N ILE A 163 -12.01 -11.43 -5.21
CA ILE A 163 -11.38 -11.87 -6.47
C ILE A 163 -12.45 -12.14 -7.54
N ALA A 164 -13.49 -12.90 -7.19
CA ALA A 164 -14.61 -13.17 -8.09
C ALA A 164 -15.34 -11.89 -8.50
N ALA A 165 -15.67 -11.02 -7.54
CA ALA A 165 -16.41 -9.78 -7.78
C ALA A 165 -15.67 -8.83 -8.73
N PHE A 166 -14.35 -8.70 -8.60
CA PHE A 166 -13.54 -7.89 -9.50
C PHE A 166 -13.33 -8.57 -10.86
N ARG A 167 -13.14 -9.89 -10.91
CA ARG A 167 -13.03 -10.65 -12.16
C ARG A 167 -14.31 -10.57 -12.99
N TYR A 168 -15.46 -10.69 -12.36
CA TYR A 168 -16.77 -10.72 -13.00
C TYR A 168 -17.49 -9.35 -12.95
N ASN A 169 -16.77 -8.28 -12.58
CA ASN A 169 -17.25 -6.91 -12.60
C ASN A 169 -18.60 -6.68 -11.89
N TRP A 170 -18.79 -7.31 -10.72
CA TRP A 170 -20.01 -7.19 -9.93
C TRP A 170 -20.28 -5.74 -9.51
N TRP A 171 -21.55 -5.39 -9.27
CA TRP A 171 -21.97 -4.00 -9.09
C TRP A 171 -21.21 -3.26 -7.98
N PHE A 172 -20.92 -3.93 -6.86
CA PHE A 172 -20.24 -3.28 -5.74
C PHE A 172 -18.76 -3.07 -6.03
N ALA A 173 -18.13 -3.93 -6.83
CA ALA A 173 -16.74 -3.81 -7.24
C ALA A 173 -16.48 -2.58 -8.12
N ARG A 174 -17.53 -1.92 -8.63
CA ARG A 174 -17.46 -0.71 -9.47
C ARG A 174 -17.69 0.60 -8.72
N LYS A 175 -18.16 0.52 -7.47
CA LYS A 175 -18.55 1.71 -6.70
C LYS A 175 -17.39 2.19 -5.84
N ALA A 176 -17.11 3.50 -5.94
CA ALA A 176 -16.28 4.20 -4.98
C ALA A 176 -16.88 4.02 -3.58
N ARG A 177 -16.02 3.83 -2.57
CA ARG A 177 -16.47 3.56 -1.21
C ARG A 177 -15.48 4.05 -0.17
N ALA A 178 -16.01 4.47 0.97
CA ALA A 178 -15.19 4.68 2.16
C ALA A 178 -14.56 3.35 2.60
N VAL A 179 -13.28 3.39 2.96
CA VAL A 179 -12.50 2.25 3.45
C VAL A 179 -11.67 2.68 4.65
N ASP A 180 -11.22 1.71 5.45
CA ASP A 180 -10.40 2.02 6.62
C ASP A 180 -9.05 2.60 6.18
N TYR A 181 -8.37 1.96 5.23
CA TYR A 181 -7.14 2.46 4.62
C TYR A 181 -6.97 1.98 3.18
N VAL A 182 -6.18 2.72 2.40
CA VAL A 182 -5.69 2.31 1.06
C VAL A 182 -4.21 1.96 1.16
N ASP A 183 -3.75 1.04 0.32
CA ASP A 183 -2.36 0.56 0.37
C ASP A 183 -1.38 1.68 -0.02
N GLY A 184 -0.28 1.80 0.73
CA GLY A 184 0.72 2.84 0.52
C GLY A 184 1.47 2.75 -0.80
N ALA A 185 1.34 1.63 -1.53
CA ALA A 185 1.96 1.45 -2.84
C ALA A 185 1.52 2.50 -3.87
N PHE A 186 0.27 2.98 -3.79
CA PHE A 186 -0.20 4.13 -4.56
C PHE A 186 -1.38 4.80 -3.86
N MET A 187 -1.22 6.06 -3.45
CA MET A 187 -2.31 6.85 -2.85
C MET A 187 -2.20 8.33 -3.22
N VAL A 188 -3.36 8.98 -3.40
CA VAL A 188 -3.44 10.42 -3.62
C VAL A 188 -3.97 11.09 -2.36
N ILE A 189 -3.31 12.16 -1.93
CA ILE A 189 -3.56 12.84 -0.66
C ILE A 189 -3.64 14.34 -0.91
N LYS A 190 -4.64 15.02 -0.35
CA LYS A 190 -4.64 16.49 -0.28
C LYS A 190 -3.51 16.94 0.65
N ARG A 191 -2.65 17.85 0.19
CA ARG A 191 -1.50 18.32 0.98
C ARG A 191 -1.90 18.84 2.36
N HIS A 192 -2.92 19.70 2.43
CA HIS A 192 -3.38 20.24 3.71
C HIS A 192 -3.83 19.15 4.68
N CYS A 193 -4.43 18.05 4.20
CA CYS A 193 -4.81 16.93 5.04
C CYS A 193 -3.56 16.20 5.58
N PHE A 194 -2.53 16.03 4.75
CA PHE A 194 -1.28 15.42 5.19
C PHE A 194 -0.62 16.24 6.32
N GLU A 195 -0.60 17.56 6.17
CA GLU A 195 -0.08 18.51 7.15
C GLU A 195 -0.93 18.51 8.44
N GLU A 196 -2.26 18.56 8.32
CA GLU A 196 -3.21 18.50 9.45
C GLU A 196 -3.09 17.19 10.24
N ILE A 197 -2.93 16.05 9.56
CA ILE A 197 -2.81 14.73 10.19
C ILE A 197 -1.42 14.57 10.87
N GLY A 198 -0.42 15.35 10.46
CA GLY A 198 0.95 15.30 10.98
C GLY A 198 1.83 14.26 10.29
N GLY A 199 1.62 14.00 8.99
CA GLY A 199 2.44 13.09 8.18
C GLY A 199 2.45 11.64 8.64
N PHE A 200 3.33 10.82 8.07
CA PHE A 200 3.46 9.40 8.41
C PHE A 200 4.22 9.24 9.73
N ASP A 201 3.78 8.29 10.58
CA ASP A 201 4.45 8.02 11.85
C ASP A 201 5.73 7.23 11.61
N GLU A 202 6.87 7.91 11.72
CA GLU A 202 8.20 7.36 11.44
C GLU A 202 8.65 6.26 12.40
N SER A 203 7.93 6.06 13.51
CA SER A 203 8.19 4.89 14.37
C SER A 203 7.86 3.57 13.64
N TYR A 204 7.08 3.60 12.55
CA TYR A 204 6.88 2.45 11.67
C TYR A 204 8.00 2.40 10.64
N THR A 205 8.78 1.31 10.66
CA THR A 205 9.88 1.16 9.70
C THR A 205 9.38 0.64 8.34
N PHE A 206 8.57 -0.43 8.37
CA PHE A 206 7.96 -1.07 7.20
C PHE A 206 6.58 -1.63 7.58
N TYR A 207 5.60 -1.38 6.72
CA TYR A 207 4.19 -1.77 6.87
C TYR A 207 3.47 -1.10 8.03
N GLY A 208 2.18 -0.79 7.81
CA GLY A 208 1.28 -0.28 8.83
C GLY A 208 1.36 1.23 9.04
N GLU A 209 2.36 1.92 8.49
CA GLU A 209 2.43 3.37 8.45
C GLU A 209 1.23 4.00 7.71
N GLU A 210 0.81 3.42 6.59
CA GLU A 210 -0.34 3.86 5.79
C GLU A 210 -1.65 3.60 6.54
N MET A 211 -1.73 2.47 7.27
CA MET A 211 -2.87 2.13 8.10
C MET A 211 -2.99 3.10 9.29
N ASP A 212 -1.87 3.44 9.95
CA ASP A 212 -1.83 4.43 11.03
C ASP A 212 -2.19 5.83 10.55
N PHE A 213 -1.66 6.24 9.39
CA PHE A 213 -1.97 7.52 8.77
C PHE A 213 -3.46 7.64 8.43
N CYS A 214 -4.03 6.62 7.79
CA CYS A 214 -5.46 6.58 7.47
C CYS A 214 -6.33 6.55 8.74
N TRP A 215 -5.92 5.82 9.78
CA TRP A 215 -6.60 5.83 11.08
C TRP A 215 -6.65 7.22 11.70
N ARG A 216 -5.52 7.94 11.69
CA ARG A 216 -5.47 9.33 12.16
C ARG A 216 -6.34 10.25 11.30
N ALA A 217 -6.39 10.05 9.99
CA ALA A 217 -7.31 10.77 9.12
C ALA A 217 -8.77 10.61 9.57
N TRP A 218 -9.23 9.38 9.81
CA TRP A 218 -10.56 9.11 10.33
C TRP A 218 -10.82 9.73 11.70
N LYS A 219 -9.80 9.75 12.58
CA LYS A 219 -9.89 10.43 13.89
C LYS A 219 -10.02 11.94 13.78
N CYS A 220 -9.47 12.56 12.74
CA CYS A 220 -9.66 13.97 12.41
C CYS A 220 -10.97 14.25 11.65
N GLY A 221 -11.89 13.28 11.55
CA GLY A 221 -13.15 13.45 10.82
C GLY A 221 -13.00 13.46 9.30
N ARG A 222 -11.84 13.03 8.79
CA ARG A 222 -11.56 12.93 7.35
C ARG A 222 -11.86 11.53 6.82
N LYS A 223 -12.11 11.43 5.52
CA LYS A 223 -12.47 10.18 4.83
C LYS A 223 -11.33 9.66 3.96
N VAL A 224 -11.23 8.34 3.94
CA VAL A 224 -10.38 7.57 3.02
C VAL A 224 -11.28 6.82 2.05
N VAL A 225 -11.06 7.00 0.75
CA VAL A 225 -11.94 6.44 -0.28
C VAL A 225 -11.16 5.59 -1.28
N PHE A 226 -11.67 4.39 -1.55
CA PHE A 226 -11.18 3.53 -2.61
C PHE A 226 -12.02 3.73 -3.88
N ILE A 227 -11.36 3.92 -5.02
CA ILE A 227 -11.98 4.18 -6.33
C ILE A 227 -11.58 3.07 -7.31
N PRO A 228 -12.47 2.09 -7.57
CA PRO A 228 -12.11 0.89 -8.32
C PRO A 228 -11.96 1.11 -9.84
N ASN A 229 -12.53 2.18 -10.37
CA ASN A 229 -12.55 2.46 -11.81
C ASN A 229 -11.22 3.04 -12.31
N VAL A 230 -10.38 3.54 -11.40
CA VAL A 230 -9.01 3.92 -11.71
C VAL A 230 -8.12 2.74 -11.36
N LYS A 231 -7.35 2.30 -12.34
CA LYS A 231 -6.40 1.19 -12.22
C LYS A 231 -4.97 1.68 -12.40
N VAL A 232 -4.08 1.13 -11.59
CA VAL A 232 -2.63 1.36 -11.67
C VAL A 232 -1.95 0.00 -11.53
N MET A 233 -0.94 -0.27 -12.35
CA MET A 233 -0.21 -1.53 -12.27
C MET A 233 0.82 -1.46 -11.14
N HIS A 234 0.93 -2.52 -10.36
CA HIS A 234 1.91 -2.68 -9.30
C HIS A 234 2.54 -4.06 -9.42
N ILE A 235 3.81 -4.08 -9.80
CA ILE A 235 4.54 -5.32 -10.17
C ILE A 235 4.64 -6.26 -8.96
N ARG A 236 4.77 -5.72 -7.74
CA ARG A 236 4.71 -6.40 -6.43
C ARG A 236 5.55 -7.68 -6.36
N GLY A 237 6.68 -7.62 -5.66
CA GLY A 237 7.52 -8.79 -5.40
C GLY A 237 8.78 -8.87 -6.26
N ALA A 238 9.09 -7.82 -7.03
CA ALA A 238 10.40 -7.66 -7.68
C ALA A 238 11.57 -7.57 -6.67
N SER A 239 11.28 -7.49 -5.38
CA SER A 239 12.25 -7.30 -4.29
C SER A 239 12.20 -8.38 -3.20
N SER A 240 11.50 -9.52 -3.38
CA SER A 240 11.25 -10.47 -2.28
C SER A 240 11.38 -11.95 -2.70
N THR A 241 12.47 -12.60 -2.28
CA THR A 241 12.72 -14.05 -2.41
C THR A 241 12.03 -14.87 -1.31
N THR A 242 12.17 -16.20 -1.29
CA THR A 242 11.48 -17.10 -0.34
C THR A 242 11.84 -16.86 1.13
N ASP A 243 13.10 -16.50 1.44
CA ASP A 243 13.53 -16.04 2.77
C ASP A 243 12.79 -14.76 3.19
N ALA A 244 12.31 -13.97 2.22
CA ALA A 244 11.49 -12.80 2.48
C ALA A 244 10.08 -13.14 2.98
N LEU A 245 9.56 -14.38 2.88
CA LEU A 245 8.18 -14.67 3.30
C LEU A 245 8.02 -14.65 4.83
N ALA A 246 8.93 -15.28 5.55
CA ALA A 246 8.92 -15.30 7.02
C ALA A 246 9.15 -13.88 7.55
N ASP A 247 10.19 -13.21 7.07
CA ASP A 247 10.52 -11.83 7.44
C ASP A 247 9.40 -10.85 7.12
N TYR A 248 8.79 -10.96 5.93
CA TYR A 248 7.60 -10.19 5.56
C TYR A 248 6.47 -10.39 6.57
N THR A 249 6.20 -11.65 6.91
CA THR A 249 5.10 -12.02 7.81
C THR A 249 5.34 -11.45 9.20
N ILE A 250 6.56 -11.58 9.72
CA ILE A 250 6.97 -11.04 11.03
C ILE A 250 6.84 -9.51 11.04
N ARG A 251 7.38 -8.81 10.04
CA ARG A 251 7.30 -7.34 9.94
C ARG A 251 5.84 -6.86 9.89
N LEU A 252 5.02 -7.50 9.06
CA LEU A 252 3.60 -7.15 8.93
C LEU A 252 2.83 -7.35 10.24
N ILE A 253 3.07 -8.46 10.95
CA ILE A 253 2.35 -8.74 12.20
C ILE A 253 2.82 -7.84 13.32
N ASN A 254 4.13 -7.57 13.43
CA ASN A 254 4.67 -6.62 14.39
C ASN A 254 4.09 -5.22 14.15
N ALA A 255 3.99 -4.77 12.90
CA ALA A 255 3.34 -3.51 12.55
C ALA A 255 1.87 -3.47 12.98
N LYS A 256 1.10 -4.53 12.70
CA LYS A 256 -0.30 -4.62 13.12
C LYS A 256 -0.48 -4.67 14.64
N GLN A 257 0.35 -5.44 15.34
CA GLN A 257 0.31 -5.50 16.80
C GLN A 257 0.70 -4.16 17.43
N LYS A 258 1.71 -3.49 16.86
CA LYS A 258 2.08 -2.12 17.24
C LYS A 258 0.92 -1.15 17.04
N PHE A 259 0.21 -1.22 15.90
CA PHE A 259 -0.99 -0.42 15.67
C PHE A 259 -2.05 -0.67 16.73
N VAL A 260 -2.31 -1.95 17.07
CA VAL A 260 -3.28 -2.28 18.12
C VAL A 260 -2.84 -1.78 19.48
N LYS A 261 -1.55 -1.90 19.81
CA LYS A 261 -0.96 -1.39 21.07
C LYS A 261 -1.11 0.13 21.17
N LYS A 262 -0.75 0.85 20.10
CA LYS A 262 -0.80 2.32 20.02
C LYS A 262 -2.23 2.84 20.19
N ASN A 263 -3.21 2.21 19.55
CA ASN A 263 -4.58 2.75 19.46
C ASN A 263 -5.59 2.12 20.43
N PHE A 264 -5.31 0.92 20.95
CA PHE A 264 -6.24 0.18 21.82
C PHE A 264 -5.59 -0.38 23.10
N GLY A 265 -4.29 -0.14 23.31
CA GLY A 265 -3.56 -0.50 24.54
C GLY A 265 -2.94 -1.89 24.54
N GLN A 266 -1.99 -2.09 25.46
CA GLN A 266 -1.14 -3.29 25.53
C GLN A 266 -1.93 -4.60 25.75
N ARG A 267 -2.98 -4.58 26.56
CA ARG A 267 -3.80 -5.78 26.83
C ARG A 267 -4.45 -6.31 25.56
N ARG A 268 -5.06 -5.42 24.76
CA ARG A 268 -5.68 -5.78 23.48
C ARG A 268 -4.64 -6.19 22.44
N ALA A 269 -3.43 -5.61 22.47
CA ALA A 269 -2.34 -6.00 21.57
C ALA A 269 -1.83 -7.43 21.82
N ARG A 270 -1.73 -7.85 23.10
CA ARG A 270 -1.40 -9.24 23.45
C ARG A 270 -2.49 -10.21 22.99
N LEU A 271 -3.75 -9.90 23.29
CA LEU A 271 -4.87 -10.75 22.87
C LEU A 271 -4.96 -10.84 21.33
N TYR A 272 -4.76 -9.72 20.63
CA TYR A 272 -4.64 -9.70 19.18
C TYR A 272 -3.53 -10.62 18.68
N GLY A 273 -2.35 -10.57 19.29
CA GLY A 273 -1.22 -11.45 18.98
C GLY A 273 -1.60 -12.92 19.10
N CYS A 274 -2.26 -13.31 20.19
CA CYS A 274 -2.70 -14.68 20.41
C CYS A 274 -3.76 -15.13 19.40
N LEU A 275 -4.75 -14.29 19.10
CA LEU A 275 -5.76 -14.60 18.09
C LEU A 275 -5.13 -14.79 16.70
N VAL A 276 -4.17 -13.94 16.32
CA VAL A 276 -3.45 -14.05 15.06
C VAL A 276 -2.61 -15.33 15.01
N GLN A 277 -1.88 -15.65 16.09
CA GLN A 277 -1.09 -16.88 16.16
C GLN A 277 -1.97 -18.14 16.07
N MET A 278 -3.13 -18.14 16.72
CA MET A 278 -4.12 -19.21 16.58
C MET A 278 -4.65 -19.32 15.14
N ALA A 279 -4.90 -18.19 14.48
CA ALA A 279 -5.37 -18.18 13.10
C ALA A 279 -4.28 -18.69 12.11
N PHE A 280 -3.00 -18.49 12.39
CA PHE A 280 -1.92 -19.10 11.61
C PHE A 280 -1.81 -20.60 11.84
N PHE A 281 -1.97 -21.04 13.10
CA PHE A 281 -1.98 -22.46 13.44
C PHE A 281 -3.16 -23.19 12.77
N GLU A 282 -4.36 -22.62 12.84
CA GLU A 282 -5.57 -23.11 12.19
C GLU A 282 -5.34 -23.32 10.69
N ARG A 283 -4.87 -22.30 9.96
CA ARG A 283 -4.56 -22.41 8.53
C ARG A 283 -3.48 -23.46 8.22
N TYR A 284 -2.47 -23.59 9.07
CA TYR A 284 -1.44 -24.63 8.91
C TYR A 284 -2.06 -26.03 8.97
N ILE A 285 -2.89 -26.31 9.98
CA ILE A 285 -3.57 -27.60 10.12
C ILE A 285 -4.49 -27.86 8.93
N LEU A 286 -5.36 -26.89 8.60
CA LEU A 286 -6.34 -27.02 7.54
C LEU A 286 -5.67 -27.27 6.17
N TYR A 287 -4.71 -26.44 5.78
CA TYR A 287 -4.08 -26.59 4.46
C TYR A 287 -3.21 -27.84 4.37
N SER A 288 -2.57 -28.26 5.47
CA SER A 288 -1.83 -29.53 5.51
C SER A 288 -2.77 -30.73 5.35
N PHE A 289 -3.96 -30.69 5.94
CA PHE A 289 -4.98 -31.72 5.78
C PHE A 289 -5.52 -31.76 4.35
N ILE A 290 -5.90 -30.61 3.78
CA ILE A 290 -6.39 -30.51 2.40
C ILE A 290 -5.32 -30.97 1.39
N ALA A 291 -4.05 -30.60 1.60
CA ALA A 291 -2.95 -31.01 0.73
C ALA A 291 -2.77 -32.55 0.70
N LYS A 292 -2.97 -33.22 1.83
CA LYS A 292 -2.92 -34.70 1.91
C LYS A 292 -4.10 -35.36 1.19
N LEU A 293 -5.30 -34.77 1.30
CA LEU A 293 -6.52 -35.29 0.66
C LEU A 293 -6.53 -35.08 -0.86
N ILE A 294 -6.31 -33.84 -1.33
CA ILE A 294 -6.48 -33.46 -2.74
C ILE A 294 -5.22 -33.79 -3.56
N ARG A 295 -4.03 -33.87 -2.92
CA ARG A 295 -2.73 -34.12 -3.57
C ARG A 295 -2.41 -33.20 -4.77
N SER A 296 -2.97 -31.99 -4.78
CA SER A 296 -2.67 -30.98 -5.79
C SER A 296 -1.39 -30.19 -5.43
N PRO A 297 -0.50 -29.90 -6.40
CA PRO A 297 0.69 -29.07 -6.17
C PRO A 297 0.36 -27.70 -5.54
N ASN A 298 -0.76 -27.09 -5.94
CA ASN A 298 -1.21 -25.80 -5.39
C ASN A 298 -1.53 -25.88 -3.89
N TRP A 299 -2.16 -26.97 -3.45
CA TRP A 299 -2.49 -27.18 -2.04
C TRP A 299 -1.25 -27.54 -1.22
N GLN A 300 -0.32 -28.31 -1.78
CA GLN A 300 0.97 -28.58 -1.16
C GLN A 300 1.77 -27.29 -0.93
N GLN A 301 1.82 -26.40 -1.93
CA GLN A 301 2.48 -25.09 -1.80
C GLN A 301 1.79 -24.21 -0.72
N ARG A 302 0.45 -24.18 -0.68
CA ARG A 302 -0.29 -23.45 0.37
C ARG A 302 -0.01 -24.00 1.76
N ALA A 303 0.06 -25.31 1.92
CA ALA A 303 0.41 -25.95 3.18
C ALA A 303 1.83 -25.58 3.62
N PHE A 304 2.80 -25.63 2.70
CA PHE A 304 4.18 -25.21 2.96
C PHE A 304 4.26 -23.75 3.40
N GLN A 305 3.59 -22.83 2.69
CA GLN A 305 3.55 -21.41 3.04
C GLN A 305 2.88 -21.17 4.40
N ALA A 306 1.77 -21.85 4.70
CA ALA A 306 1.10 -21.73 5.98
C ALA A 306 1.95 -22.24 7.13
N HIS A 307 2.67 -23.35 6.93
CA HIS A 307 3.63 -23.86 7.90
C HIS A 307 4.75 -22.85 8.16
N ALA A 308 5.41 -22.34 7.12
CA ALA A 308 6.49 -21.37 7.24
C ALA A 308 6.05 -20.11 7.98
N ARG A 309 4.86 -19.56 7.64
CA ARG A 309 4.28 -18.40 8.32
C ARG A 309 3.96 -18.70 9.79
N PHE A 310 3.39 -19.86 10.10
CA PHE A 310 3.10 -20.25 11.49
C PHE A 310 4.38 -20.36 12.32
N GLN A 311 5.44 -21.00 11.80
CA GLN A 311 6.72 -21.09 12.51
C GLN A 311 7.34 -19.72 12.76
N ALA A 312 7.33 -18.85 11.73
CA ALA A 312 7.82 -17.48 11.86
C ALA A 312 7.08 -16.72 12.97
N VAL A 313 5.75 -16.81 13.01
CA VAL A 313 4.91 -16.13 14.00
C VAL A 313 5.10 -16.69 15.41
N LYS A 314 5.21 -18.02 15.53
CA LYS A 314 5.43 -18.70 16.81
C LYS A 314 6.73 -18.24 17.48
N GLY A 315 7.77 -17.96 16.69
CA GLY A 315 9.08 -17.51 17.20
C GLY A 315 9.12 -16.07 17.73
N VAL A 316 8.10 -15.24 17.47
CA VAL A 316 8.12 -13.80 17.80
C VAL A 316 7.62 -13.49 19.22
N GLY A 317 6.94 -14.43 19.90
CA GLY A 317 6.40 -14.17 21.26
C GLY A 317 5.32 -13.09 21.25
N LEU A 318 4.33 -13.20 20.34
CA LEU A 318 3.21 -12.25 20.26
C LEU A 318 2.25 -12.36 21.45
N CYS A 319 2.24 -13.54 22.07
CA CYS A 319 1.86 -13.82 23.44
C CYS A 319 3.16 -14.00 24.24
#